data_AF-A0A3B4D9V3-F1
#
_entry.id   AF-A0A3B4D9V3-F1
#
_cell.length_a   1.000
_cell.length_b   1.000
_cell.length_c   1.000
_cell.angle_alpha   90.00
_cell.angle_beta   90.00
_cell.angle_gamma   90.00
#
_symmetry.space_group_name_H-M   'P 1'
#
loop_
_entity.id
_entity.type
_entity.pdbx_description
1 polymer ?
#
loop_
_entity_poly.entity_id
_entity_poly.type
_entity_poly.pdbx_seq_one_letter_code
_entity_poly.pdbx_strand_id
1 'polypeptide(L)'
;LKLSSNGAKCEDIDECAQPYGPCMHTCVNTKGSFRCRCYSGFKLQEDVCQAQGNVTKLLTTKKGFIGLISVKSRVYKTLFAIDSDPVALTFDLARNLFFWADGKGNIYKAEDQKSRVLYSG
;
A
#
# COMPACT_ATOMS: atom_id res chain seq x y z
N LEU A 1 6.29 -21.02 -19.91
CA LEU A 1 6.01 -22.41 -20.38
C LEU A 1 7.09 -23.36 -19.84
N LYS A 2 6.70 -24.59 -19.48
CA LYS A 2 7.59 -25.70 -19.12
C LYS A 2 7.28 -26.91 -19.98
N LEU A 3 8.28 -27.72 -20.32
CA LEU A 3 8.02 -29.04 -20.92
C LEU A 3 7.38 -29.97 -19.87
N SER A 4 6.31 -30.66 -20.27
CA SER A 4 5.67 -31.73 -19.51
C SER A 4 6.66 -32.88 -19.26
N SER A 5 6.42 -33.70 -18.23
CA SER A 5 7.32 -34.78 -17.81
C SER A 5 7.59 -35.84 -18.88
N ASN A 6 6.71 -35.97 -19.88
CA ASN A 6 6.85 -36.86 -21.03
C ASN A 6 7.40 -36.16 -22.29
N GLY A 7 7.77 -34.87 -22.21
CA GLY A 7 8.34 -34.08 -23.29
C GLY A 7 7.39 -33.78 -24.46
N ALA A 8 6.11 -34.16 -24.38
CA ALA A 8 5.18 -34.09 -25.50
C ALA A 8 4.35 -32.79 -25.55
N LYS A 9 4.26 -32.05 -24.45
CA LYS A 9 3.42 -30.84 -24.34
C LYS A 9 4.14 -29.75 -23.57
N CYS A 10 3.90 -28.49 -23.95
CA CYS A 10 4.29 -27.33 -23.16
C CYS A 10 3.14 -26.96 -22.23
N GLU A 11 3.38 -27.04 -20.94
CA GLU A 11 2.47 -26.59 -19.89
C GLU A 11 2.80 -25.15 -19.52
N ASP A 12 1.77 -24.39 -19.21
CA ASP A 12 1.96 -23.03 -18.72
C ASP A 12 2.45 -23.07 -17.27
N ILE A 13 3.38 -22.18 -16.93
CA ILE A 13 3.76 -21.98 -15.53
C ILE A 13 2.93 -20.78 -15.08
N ASP A 14 2.11 -20.94 -14.06
CA ASP A 14 1.45 -19.79 -13.46
C ASP A 14 2.45 -19.07 -12.55
N GLU A 15 3.13 -18.05 -13.09
CA GLU A 15 4.07 -17.27 -12.28
C GLU A 15 3.37 -16.49 -11.17
N CYS A 16 2.07 -16.17 -11.32
CA CYS A 16 1.29 -15.47 -10.31
C CYS A 16 0.94 -16.33 -9.08
N ALA A 17 0.96 -17.66 -9.23
CA ALA A 17 0.73 -18.59 -8.12
C ALA A 17 1.97 -18.82 -7.23
N GLN A 18 3.09 -18.18 -7.54
CA GLN A 18 4.31 -18.28 -6.72
C GLN A 18 4.19 -17.46 -5.42
N PRO A 19 4.84 -17.88 -4.31
CA PRO A 19 4.69 -17.24 -2.99
C PRO A 19 4.96 -15.74 -2.94
N TYR A 20 5.83 -15.24 -3.81
CA TYR A 20 6.19 -13.82 -3.88
C TYR A 20 5.69 -13.13 -5.16
N GLY A 21 5.16 -13.90 -6.13
CA GLY A 21 4.75 -13.42 -7.44
C GLY A 21 5.84 -12.62 -8.20
N PRO A 22 5.65 -12.33 -9.50
CA PRO A 22 6.61 -11.55 -10.27
C PRO A 22 6.31 -10.03 -10.27
N CYS A 23 5.20 -9.57 -9.67
CA CYS A 23 4.70 -8.20 -9.80
C CYS A 23 4.62 -7.47 -8.45
N MET A 24 4.91 -6.16 -8.44
CA MET A 24 4.71 -5.32 -7.23
C MET A 24 3.24 -5.18 -6.80
N HIS A 25 2.33 -5.12 -7.77
CA HIS A 25 0.90 -4.94 -7.55
C HIS A 25 0.14 -6.21 -7.96
N THR A 26 -0.63 -6.15 -9.04
CA THR A 26 -1.46 -7.26 -9.49
C THR A 26 -0.74 -8.05 -10.58
N CYS A 27 -0.69 -9.38 -10.44
CA CYS A 27 -0.22 -10.30 -11.46
C CYS A 27 -1.41 -10.90 -12.23
N VAL A 28 -1.31 -10.97 -13.55
CA VAL A 28 -2.28 -11.68 -14.40
C VAL A 28 -1.54 -12.70 -15.23
N ASN A 29 -1.79 -13.98 -14.97
CA ASN A 29 -1.19 -15.07 -15.72
C ASN A 29 -1.69 -15.08 -17.17
N THR A 30 -0.82 -15.39 -18.12
CA THR A 30 -1.16 -15.50 -19.55
C THR A 30 -0.47 -16.71 -20.14
N LYS A 31 -0.97 -17.27 -21.24
CA LYS A 31 -0.32 -18.47 -21.80
C LYS A 31 1.10 -18.15 -22.27
N GLY A 32 2.08 -18.71 -21.57
CA GLY A 32 3.50 -18.60 -21.82
C GLY A 32 4.20 -17.38 -21.21
N SER A 33 3.50 -16.55 -20.45
CA SER A 33 4.07 -15.36 -19.78
C SER A 33 3.10 -14.82 -18.72
N PHE A 34 3.37 -13.64 -18.17
CA PHE A 34 2.46 -12.93 -17.30
C PHE A 34 2.46 -11.45 -17.66
N ARG A 35 1.46 -10.71 -17.17
CA ARG A 35 1.45 -9.25 -17.22
C ARG A 35 1.18 -8.67 -15.85
N CYS A 36 1.96 -7.66 -15.48
CA CYS A 36 1.71 -6.88 -14.29
C CYS A 36 0.68 -5.79 -14.57
N ARG A 37 -0.19 -5.54 -13.59
CA ARG A 37 -1.15 -4.43 -13.59
C ARG A 37 -0.96 -3.61 -12.33
N CYS A 38 -1.05 -2.29 -12.48
CA CYS A 38 -0.96 -1.37 -11.35
C CYS A 38 -2.34 -1.03 -10.81
N TYR A 39 -2.42 -0.75 -9.51
CA TYR A 39 -3.62 -0.16 -8.91
C TYR A 39 -3.97 1.18 -9.54
N SER A 40 -5.22 1.62 -9.37
CA SER A 40 -5.68 2.92 -9.85
C SER A 40 -4.78 4.05 -9.30
N GLY A 41 -4.40 4.99 -10.17
CA GLY A 41 -3.47 6.06 -9.80
C GLY A 41 -2.00 5.67 -9.89
N PHE A 42 -1.67 4.53 -10.53
CA PHE A 42 -0.31 4.12 -10.86
C PHE A 42 -0.21 3.70 -12.34
N LYS A 43 0.93 3.98 -12.97
CA LYS A 43 1.25 3.60 -14.35
C LYS A 43 2.42 2.63 -14.35
N LEU A 44 2.32 1.58 -15.15
CA LEU A 44 3.43 0.67 -15.40
C LEU A 44 4.48 1.39 -16.25
N GLN A 45 5.71 1.49 -15.74
CA GLN A 45 6.90 1.98 -16.45
C GLN A 45 8.04 1.00 -16.17
N GLU A 46 8.60 0.38 -17.20
CA GLU A 46 9.73 -0.55 -17.09
C GLU A 46 9.52 -1.61 -15.99
N ASP A 47 8.36 -2.28 -16.02
CA ASP A 47 7.92 -3.30 -15.05
C ASP A 47 7.68 -2.82 -13.60
N VAL A 48 7.83 -1.52 -13.33
CA VAL A 48 7.56 -0.90 -12.03
C VAL A 48 6.26 -0.08 -12.07
N CYS A 49 5.44 -0.20 -11.04
CA CYS A 49 4.25 0.63 -10.87
C CYS A 49 4.61 1.98 -10.25
N GLN A 50 4.63 3.03 -11.06
CA GLN A 50 4.89 4.39 -10.61
C GLN A 50 3.59 5.15 -10.35
N ALA A 51 3.49 5.87 -9.24
CA ALA A 51 2.30 6.66 -8.95
C ALA A 51 2.08 7.76 -10.00
N GLN A 52 0.88 7.81 -10.56
CA GLN A 52 0.43 8.90 -11.43
C GLN A 52 -0.05 10.06 -10.56
N GLY A 53 0.75 11.12 -10.49
CA GLY A 53 0.35 12.33 -9.80
C GLY A 53 1.46 13.38 -9.77
N ASN A 54 1.08 14.65 -9.90
CA ASN A 54 2.04 15.76 -9.89
C ASN A 54 2.44 16.20 -8.47
N VAL A 55 1.88 15.60 -7.43
CA VAL A 55 2.01 16.09 -6.05
C VAL A 55 2.36 14.96 -5.09
N THR A 56 3.65 14.88 -4.73
CA THR A 56 4.11 14.05 -3.60
C THR A 56 3.53 14.61 -2.31
N LYS A 57 2.85 13.75 -1.56
CA LYS A 57 2.28 14.06 -0.26
C LYS A 57 2.90 13.14 0.78
N LEU A 58 3.28 13.70 1.92
CA LEU A 58 3.75 12.92 3.07
C LEU A 58 2.62 12.81 4.08
N LEU A 59 2.34 11.59 4.52
CA LEU A 59 1.49 11.35 5.67
C LEU A 59 2.24 11.77 6.93
N THR A 60 1.65 12.65 7.72
CA THR A 60 2.31 13.20 8.91
C THR A 60 1.29 13.63 9.95
N THR A 61 1.75 13.78 11.19
CA THR A 61 0.97 14.32 12.30
C THR A 61 1.28 15.79 12.50
N LYS A 62 0.26 16.55 12.87
CA LYS A 62 0.40 17.93 13.35
C LYS A 62 -0.52 18.08 14.54
N LYS A 63 0.05 18.18 15.75
CA LYS A 63 -0.60 18.40 17.05
C LYS A 63 -2.12 18.14 17.07
N GLY A 64 -2.51 16.90 17.36
CA GLY A 64 -3.91 16.47 17.42
C GLY A 64 -4.55 16.11 16.08
N PHE A 65 -3.80 16.10 14.98
CA PHE A 65 -4.30 15.74 13.65
C PHE A 65 -3.35 14.82 12.90
N ILE A 66 -3.92 13.88 12.14
CA ILE A 66 -3.22 13.16 11.07
C ILE A 66 -3.63 13.80 9.74
N GLY A 67 -2.66 14.00 8.86
CA GLY A 67 -2.87 14.71 7.61
C GLY A 67 -1.79 14.44 6.57
N LEU A 68 -1.94 15.11 5.43
CA LEU A 68 -1.02 15.04 4.31
C LEU A 68 -0.37 16.41 4.11
N ILE A 69 0.96 16.48 4.07
CA ILE A 69 1.68 17.68 3.64
C ILE A 69 2.15 17.51 2.20
N SER A 70 1.82 18.49 1.33
CA SER A 70 2.40 18.54 -0.01
C SER A 70 3.87 18.95 0.05
N VAL A 71 4.75 18.18 -0.56
CA VAL A 71 6.19 18.52 -0.62
C VAL A 71 6.42 19.77 -1.49
N LYS A 72 5.58 19.99 -2.51
CA LYS A 72 5.70 21.15 -3.42
C LYS A 72 5.12 22.42 -2.84
N SER A 73 3.86 22.39 -2.40
CA SER A 73 3.18 23.59 -1.93
C SER A 73 3.32 23.84 -0.43
N ARG A 74 3.86 22.88 0.33
CA ARG A 74 3.94 22.90 1.80
C ARG A 74 2.59 23.09 2.49
N VAL A 75 1.50 22.86 1.76
CA VAL A 75 0.14 22.92 2.28
C VAL A 75 -0.17 21.63 3.03
N TYR A 76 -0.59 21.78 4.28
CA TYR A 76 -1.07 20.70 5.13
C TYR A 76 -2.57 20.51 4.94
N LYS A 77 -2.98 19.29 4.57
CA LYS A 77 -4.38 18.86 4.48
C LYS A 77 -4.68 17.93 5.65
N THR A 78 -5.52 18.38 6.57
CA THR A 78 -6.06 17.53 7.66
C THR A 78 -6.90 16.40 7.06
N LEU A 79 -6.70 15.18 7.55
CA LEU A 79 -7.56 14.04 7.24
C LEU A 79 -8.55 13.79 8.37
N PHE A 80 -8.07 13.73 9.62
CA PHE A 80 -8.90 13.53 10.80
C PHE A 80 -8.18 13.98 12.09
N ALA A 81 -8.97 14.20 13.14
CA ALA A 81 -8.49 14.54 14.47
C ALA A 81 -8.15 13.27 15.26
N ILE A 82 -7.16 13.39 16.14
CA ILE A 82 -6.73 12.33 17.04
C ILE A 82 -6.59 12.89 18.47
N ASP A 83 -6.80 12.02 19.45
CA ASP A 83 -6.80 12.32 20.88
C ASP A 83 -5.53 11.84 21.60
N SER A 84 -4.51 11.44 20.83
CA SER A 84 -3.21 10.99 21.32
C SER A 84 -2.07 11.71 20.59
N ASP A 85 -0.86 11.66 21.15
CA ASP A 85 0.36 12.14 20.50
C ASP A 85 1.12 10.97 19.85
N PRO A 86 1.07 10.80 18.51
CA PRO A 86 1.67 9.65 17.87
C PRO A 86 3.18 9.78 17.77
N VAL A 87 3.89 8.70 18.08
CA VAL A 87 5.34 8.56 17.88
C VAL A 87 5.67 7.76 16.61
N ALA A 88 4.73 6.95 16.13
CA ALA A 88 4.86 6.17 14.90
C ALA A 88 3.53 6.12 14.15
N LEU A 89 3.61 6.09 12.81
CA LEU A 89 2.46 6.06 11.89
C LEU A 89 2.69 4.98 10.84
N THR A 90 1.63 4.27 10.45
CA THR A 90 1.64 3.38 9.30
C THR A 90 0.27 3.37 8.62
N PHE A 91 0.21 2.90 7.38
CA PHE A 91 -1.02 2.84 6.60
C PHE A 91 -1.10 1.53 5.81
N ASP A 92 -2.32 1.03 5.66
CA ASP A 92 -2.66 -0.06 4.74
C ASP A 92 -3.35 0.56 3.53
N LEU A 93 -2.63 0.60 2.41
CA LEU A 93 -3.13 1.17 1.16
C LEU A 93 -4.30 0.36 0.58
N ALA A 94 -4.27 -0.96 0.71
CA ALA A 94 -5.28 -1.84 0.12
C ALA A 94 -6.62 -1.71 0.83
N ARG A 95 -6.59 -1.46 2.14
CA ARG A 95 -7.80 -1.31 2.98
C ARG A 95 -8.15 0.14 3.29
N ASN A 96 -7.32 1.10 2.87
CA ASN A 96 -7.45 2.51 3.20
C ASN A 96 -7.55 2.76 4.72
N LEU A 97 -6.69 2.10 5.49
CA LEU A 97 -6.65 2.18 6.95
C LEU A 97 -5.37 2.88 7.42
N PHE A 98 -5.51 3.69 8.46
CA PHE A 98 -4.38 4.35 9.12
C PHE A 98 -4.23 3.79 10.53
N PHE A 99 -2.98 3.61 10.96
CA PHE A 99 -2.63 3.13 12.29
C PHE A 99 -1.54 4.01 12.88
N TRP A 100 -1.53 4.12 14.20
CA TRP A 100 -0.49 4.84 14.90
C TRP A 100 -0.28 4.31 16.30
N ALA A 101 0.89 4.58 16.87
CA ALA A 101 1.21 4.28 18.25
C ALA A 101 1.59 5.56 18.99
N ASP A 102 1.21 5.65 20.26
CA ASP A 102 1.63 6.74 21.14
C ASP A 102 2.84 6.34 22.00
N GLY A 103 3.42 7.32 22.71
CA GLY A 103 4.56 7.09 23.59
C GLY A 103 4.23 6.31 24.87
N LYS A 104 2.95 5.97 25.11
CA LYS A 104 2.51 5.19 26.26
C LYS A 104 2.39 3.70 25.96
N GLY A 105 2.56 3.28 24.70
CA GLY A 105 2.44 1.89 24.28
C GLY A 105 1.05 1.52 23.72
N ASN A 106 0.14 2.49 23.58
CA ASN A 106 -1.16 2.23 22.96
C ASN A 106 -1.04 2.22 21.44
N ILE A 107 -1.79 1.33 20.78
CA ILE A 107 -1.90 1.23 19.33
C ILE A 107 -3.33 1.56 18.93
N TYR A 108 -3.46 2.41 17.92
CA TYR A 108 -4.73 2.93 17.45
C TYR A 108 -4.93 2.66 15.96
N LYS A 109 -6.19 2.65 15.55
CA LYS A 109 -6.63 2.61 14.16
C LYS A 109 -7.61 3.75 13.90
N ALA A 110 -7.56 4.30 12.69
CA ALA A 110 -8.58 5.23 12.21
C ALA A 110 -9.87 4.47 11.86
N GLU A 111 -10.97 4.85 12.49
CA GLU A 111 -12.31 4.32 12.22
C GLU A 111 -13.31 5.48 12.27
N ASP A 112 -14.14 5.65 11.24
CA ASP A 112 -15.11 6.75 11.11
C ASP A 112 -14.52 8.16 11.38
N GLN A 113 -13.30 8.41 10.88
CA GLN A 113 -12.54 9.64 11.11
C GLN A 113 -12.21 9.93 12.59
N LYS A 114 -12.22 8.90 13.43
CA LYS A 114 -11.87 8.95 14.85
C LYS A 114 -10.81 7.90 15.21
N SER A 115 -10.30 8.02 16.42
CA SER A 115 -9.39 7.06 17.03
C SER A 115 -10.16 5.89 17.65
N ARG A 116 -9.71 4.68 17.34
CA ARG A 116 -10.09 3.45 18.05
C ARG A 116 -8.84 2.78 18.59
N VAL A 117 -8.82 2.53 19.89
CA VAL A 117 -7.77 1.75 20.54
C VAL A 117 -7.87 0.30 20.08
N LEU A 118 -6.77 -0.23 19.56
CA LEU A 118 -6.59 -1.65 19.22
C LEU A 118 -5.85 -2.41 20.30
N TYR A 119 -4.90 -1.74 20.94
CA TYR A 119 -4.09 -2.31 22.01
C TYR A 119 -3.75 -1.23 23.02
N SER A 120 -3.74 -1.60 24.29
CA SER A 120 -3.32 -0.76 25.41
C SER A 120 -2.42 -1.60 26.31
N GLY A 121 -1.28 -1.02 26.70
CA GLY A 121 -0.24 -1.66 27.51
C GLY A 121 0.35 -0.65 28.48
#